data_AF-F6BBP1-F1
#
_entry.id   AF-F6BBP1-F1
#
_cell.length_a   1.000
_cell.length_b   1.000
_cell.length_c   1.000
_cell.angle_alpha   90.00
_cell.angle_beta   90.00
_cell.angle_gamma   90.00
#
_symmetry.space_group_name_H-M   'P 1'
#
loop_
_entity.id
_entity.type
_entity.pdbx_description
1 polymer ?
#
loop_
_entity_poly.entity_id
_entity_poly.type
_entity_poly.pdbx_seq_one_letter_code
_entity_poly.pdbx_strand_id
1 'polypeptide(L)'
;MYVHVCPYCLNPVLCYQKDYLEHEVHPVKVDVENLECSVLLGSKIYKNAQCSNLQGLKIVAGKIASKLKLGGDEKKAFMEKVEELKRQHPRWKDYKILETALNSVLQGG
;
A
#
# COMPACT_ATOMS: atom_id res chain seq x y z
N MET A 1 -10.42 7.74 -3.35
CA MET A 1 -9.91 7.04 -2.15
C MET A 1 -8.43 6.76 -2.40
N TYR A 2 -7.54 7.13 -1.48
CA TYR A 2 -6.11 6.85 -1.60
C TYR A 2 -5.70 5.83 -0.53
N VAL A 3 -4.87 4.86 -0.88
CA VAL A 3 -4.44 3.80 0.03
C VAL A 3 -2.93 3.83 0.16
N HIS A 4 -2.42 3.93 1.38
CA HIS A 4 -1.00 3.74 1.66
C HIS A 4 -0.69 2.28 1.99
N VAL A 5 0.51 1.80 1.65
CA VAL A 5 0.98 0.47 2.06
C VAL A 5 2.14 0.62 3.04
N CYS A 6 2.01 0.07 4.24
CA CYS A 6 3.07 0.17 5.25
C CYS A 6 4.39 -0.47 4.74
N PRO A 7 5.53 0.23 4.76
CA PRO A 7 6.80 -0.30 4.28
C PRO A 7 7.31 -1.55 4.99
N TYR A 8 6.89 -1.77 6.24
CA TYR A 8 7.33 -2.88 7.08
C TYR A 8 6.39 -4.08 7.03
N CYS A 9 5.10 -3.87 7.37
CA CYS A 9 4.12 -4.94 7.50
C CYS A 9 3.32 -5.19 6.21
N LEU A 10 3.43 -4.31 5.20
CA LEU A 10 2.70 -4.34 3.92
C LEU A 10 1.17 -4.35 4.05
N ASN A 11 0.64 -3.92 5.20
CA ASN A 11 -0.81 -3.73 5.37
C ASN A 11 -1.27 -2.45 4.63
N PRO A 12 -2.45 -2.50 3.98
CA PRO A 12 -3.05 -1.34 3.36
C PRO A 12 -3.71 -0.45 4.42
N VAL A 13 -3.56 0.87 4.28
CA VAL A 13 -4.14 1.89 5.15
C VAL A 13 -4.95 2.83 4.27
N LEU A 14 -6.27 2.90 4.51
CA LEU A 14 -7.14 3.82 3.79
C LEU A 14 -6.91 5.24 4.31
N CYS A 15 -6.55 6.14 3.40
CA CYS A 15 -6.37 7.56 3.72
C CYS A 15 -7.57 8.33 3.21
N TYR A 16 -8.23 9.05 4.13
CA TYR A 16 -9.32 9.94 3.79
C TYR A 16 -8.75 11.34 3.56
N GLN A 17 -9.35 12.06 2.61
CA GLN A 17 -8.88 13.36 2.11
C GLN A 17 -8.72 14.47 3.18
N LYS A 18 -9.14 14.22 4.43
CA LYS A 18 -9.06 15.14 5.56
C LYS A 18 -7.88 14.88 6.51
N ASP A 19 -6.95 13.99 6.17
CA ASP A 19 -5.75 13.78 6.98
C ASP A 19 -4.67 14.87 6.75
N TYR A 20 -4.94 15.83 5.84
CA TYR A 20 -4.22 17.09 5.70
C TYR A 20 -5.23 18.25 5.73
N LEU A 21 -5.34 18.95 6.86
CA LEU A 21 -5.91 20.29 6.91
C LEU A 21 -4.77 21.27 6.65
N GLU A 22 -4.92 22.11 5.62
CA GLU A 22 -4.15 23.34 5.45
C GLU A 22 -2.61 23.19 5.45
N HIS A 23 -2.08 22.08 4.92
CA HIS A 23 -0.63 21.83 4.82
C HIS A 23 0.11 21.73 6.18
N GLU A 24 -0.59 21.61 7.30
CA GLU A 24 0.01 21.33 8.61
C GLU A 24 -0.30 19.91 9.08
N VAL A 25 0.72 19.25 9.67
CA VAL A 25 0.60 17.89 10.21
C VAL A 25 -0.17 17.94 11.53
N HIS A 26 -1.48 17.70 11.47
CA HIS A 26 -2.27 17.53 12.69
C HIS A 26 -2.25 16.07 13.16
N PRO A 27 -2.20 15.82 14.49
CA PRO A 27 -2.36 14.48 15.04
C PRO A 27 -3.79 14.01 14.78
N VAL A 28 -3.96 13.18 13.76
CA VAL A 28 -5.22 12.51 13.45
C VAL A 28 -5.58 11.63 14.66
N LYS A 29 -6.82 11.69 15.15
CA LYS A 29 -7.30 10.77 16.20
C LYS A 29 -7.18 9.34 15.67
N VAL A 30 -6.21 8.62 16.20
CA VAL A 30 -5.91 7.24 15.83
C VAL A 30 -6.90 6.33 16.55
N ASP A 31 -7.47 5.39 15.81
CA ASP A 31 -8.06 4.20 16.39
C ASP A 31 -6.97 3.38 17.09
N VAL A 32 -6.87 3.51 18.41
CA VAL A 32 -5.86 2.83 19.24
C VAL A 32 -6.16 1.34 19.43
N GLU A 33 -7.36 0.87 19.04
CA GLU A 33 -7.73 -0.54 19.11
C GLU A 33 -7.20 -1.31 17.88
N ASN A 34 -6.86 -0.60 16.80
CA ASN A 34 -6.28 -1.15 15.58
C ASN A 34 -4.80 -0.72 15.42
N LEU A 35 -3.92 -1.37 16.18
CA LEU A 35 -2.46 -1.19 16.19
C LEU A 35 -1.76 -1.46 14.83
N GLU A 36 -2.48 -1.84 13.78
CA GLU A 36 -1.89 -2.21 12.48
C GLU A 36 -1.48 -0.96 11.66
N CYS A 37 -0.27 -0.48 11.94
CA CYS A 37 0.61 0.22 11.01
C CYS A 37 0.19 1.63 10.52
N SER A 38 -0.85 2.25 11.08
CA SER A 38 -1.29 3.62 10.75
C SER A 38 -0.37 4.73 11.29
N VAL A 39 0.56 4.39 12.19
CA VAL A 39 1.28 5.38 13.00
C VAL A 39 2.79 5.08 12.99
N LEU A 40 3.58 6.08 12.58
CA LEU A 40 5.05 6.19 12.58
C LEU A 40 5.78 5.78 11.28
N LEU A 41 5.71 6.62 10.25
CA LEU A 41 6.64 6.63 9.12
C LEU A 41 8.06 7.12 9.53
N GLY A 42 8.62 6.61 10.63
CA GLY A 42 9.98 6.90 11.05
C GLY A 42 11.01 6.23 10.14
N SER A 43 12.23 6.78 10.05
CA SER A 43 13.32 6.24 9.20
C SER A 43 13.63 4.75 9.43
N LYS A 44 13.38 4.24 10.65
CA LYS A 44 13.51 2.81 10.99
C LYS A 44 12.56 1.91 10.18
N ILE A 45 11.33 2.35 9.91
CA ILE A 45 10.34 1.56 9.15
C ILE A 45 10.78 1.40 7.69
N TYR A 46 11.25 2.49 7.06
CA TYR A 46 11.75 2.46 5.69
C TYR A 46 13.04 1.64 5.53
N LYS A 47 13.90 1.61 6.56
CA LYS A 47 15.10 0.76 6.56
C LYS A 47 14.76 -0.74 6.50
N ASN A 48 13.61 -1.13 7.04
CA ASN A 48 13.13 -2.52 7.01
C ASN A 48 12.27 -2.84 5.78
N ALA A 49 12.15 -1.91 4.81
CA ALA A 49 11.36 -2.12 3.62
C ALA A 49 11.95 -3.24 2.75
N GLN A 50 11.13 -4.26 2.52
CA GLN A 50 11.49 -5.42 1.73
C GLN A 50 11.53 -5.10 0.23
N CYS A 51 12.36 -5.86 -0.48
CA CYS A 51 12.44 -5.87 -1.93
C CYS A 51 12.41 -7.33 -2.37
N SER A 52 11.22 -7.91 -2.36
CA SER A 52 11.00 -9.32 -2.67
C SER A 52 11.09 -9.57 -4.18
N ASN A 53 11.15 -10.85 -4.54
CA ASN A 53 10.91 -11.28 -5.92
C ASN A 53 9.41 -11.18 -6.27
N LEU A 54 9.08 -11.36 -7.55
CA LEU A 54 7.70 -11.22 -8.04
C LEU A 54 6.72 -12.18 -7.35
N GLN A 55 7.14 -13.40 -7.02
CA GLN A 55 6.28 -14.39 -6.38
C GLN A 55 5.88 -13.96 -4.96
N GLY A 56 6.85 -13.51 -4.15
CA GLY A 56 6.57 -12.97 -2.82
C GLY A 56 5.64 -11.77 -2.88
N LEU A 57 5.86 -10.89 -3.86
CA LEU A 57 5.02 -9.70 -4.07
C LEU A 57 3.57 -10.05 -4.44
N LYS A 58 3.36 -11.05 -5.33
CA LYS A 58 2.02 -11.54 -5.71
C LYS A 58 1.26 -12.15 -4.53
N ILE A 59 1.94 -12.86 -3.63
CA ILE A 59 1.31 -13.40 -2.41
C ILE A 59 0.78 -12.26 -1.54
N VAL A 60 1.59 -11.22 -1.32
CA VAL A 60 1.19 -10.05 -0.54
C VAL A 60 0.05 -9.29 -1.22
N ALA A 61 0.15 -9.04 -2.53
CA ALA A 61 -0.92 -8.42 -3.31
C ALA A 61 -2.24 -9.19 -3.19
N GLY A 62 -2.20 -10.52 -3.19
CA GLY A 62 -3.38 -11.36 -2.97
C GLY A 62 -4.03 -11.15 -1.60
N LYS A 63 -3.21 -11.07 -0.55
CA LYS A 63 -3.69 -10.77 0.82
C LYS A 63 -4.31 -9.38 0.90
N ILE A 64 -3.70 -8.37 0.29
CA ILE A 64 -4.23 -6.99 0.24
C ILE A 64 -5.57 -6.96 -0.49
N ALA A 65 -5.68 -7.60 -1.66
CA ALA A 65 -6.91 -7.64 -2.43
C ALA A 65 -8.06 -8.29 -1.63
N SER A 66 -7.77 -9.37 -0.90
CA SER A 66 -8.74 -10.01 0.00
C SER A 66 -9.13 -9.11 1.18
N LYS A 67 -8.17 -8.42 1.81
CA LYS A 67 -8.45 -7.50 2.93
C LYS A 67 -9.33 -6.32 2.50
N LEU A 68 -9.08 -5.76 1.32
CA LEU A 68 -9.83 -4.64 0.77
C LEU A 68 -11.11 -5.05 0.04
N LYS A 69 -11.41 -6.36 -0.04
CA LYS A 69 -12.57 -6.93 -0.73
C LYS A 69 -12.69 -6.44 -2.18
N LEU A 70 -11.57 -6.36 -2.89
CA LEU A 70 -11.55 -5.96 -4.30
C LEU A 70 -12.37 -6.94 -5.15
N GLY A 71 -13.11 -6.41 -6.13
CA GLY A 71 -13.85 -7.19 -7.12
C GLY A 71 -12.94 -8.05 -8.01
N GLY A 72 -13.53 -8.96 -8.79
CA GLY A 72 -12.78 -9.87 -9.67
C GLY A 72 -11.88 -9.11 -10.67
N ASP A 73 -12.43 -8.09 -11.33
CA ASP A 73 -11.72 -7.28 -12.31
C ASP A 73 -10.67 -6.39 -11.67
N GLU A 74 -10.98 -5.74 -10.54
CA GLU A 74 -10.03 -4.90 -9.79
C GLU A 74 -8.85 -5.73 -9.28
N LYS A 75 -9.11 -6.93 -8.76
CA LYS A 75 -8.07 -7.86 -8.30
C LYS A 75 -7.16 -8.28 -9.45
N LYS A 76 -7.73 -8.55 -10.62
CA LYS A 76 -6.95 -8.92 -11.81
C LYS A 76 -6.08 -7.75 -12.26
N ALA A 77 -6.66 -6.56 -12.44
CA ALA A 77 -5.94 -5.35 -12.82
C ALA A 77 -4.82 -5.02 -11.83
N PHE A 78 -5.08 -5.19 -10.53
CA PHE A 78 -4.09 -4.95 -9.48
C PHE A 78 -2.90 -5.92 -9.61
N MET A 79 -3.15 -7.20 -9.81
CA MET A 79 -2.09 -8.21 -9.98
C MET A 79 -1.25 -7.97 -11.25
N GLU A 80 -1.90 -7.62 -12.36
CA GLU A 80 -1.23 -7.29 -13.62
C GLU A 80 -0.33 -6.06 -13.45
N LYS A 81 -0.82 -5.03 -12.75
CA LYS A 81 -0.03 -3.82 -12.49
C LYS A 81 1.15 -4.06 -11.55
N VAL A 82 1.00 -4.91 -10.53
CA VAL A 82 2.10 -5.33 -9.66
C VAL A 82 3.21 -6.00 -10.47
N GLU A 83 2.84 -6.86 -11.42
CA GLU A 83 3.80 -7.54 -12.28
C GLU A 83 4.50 -6.58 -13.26
N GLU A 84 3.74 -5.69 -13.89
CA GLU A 84 4.28 -4.65 -14.76
C GLU A 84 5.31 -3.77 -14.03
N LEU A 85 4.93 -3.22 -12.88
CA LEU A 85 5.78 -2.34 -12.08
C LEU A 85 7.03 -3.04 -11.56
N LYS A 86 6.93 -4.32 -11.16
CA LYS A 86 8.12 -5.06 -10.70
C LYS A 86 9.12 -5.30 -11.84
N ARG A 87 8.64 -5.51 -13.07
CA ARG A 87 9.49 -5.65 -14.27
C ARG A 87 10.14 -4.32 -14.65
N GLN A 88 9.39 -3.23 -14.65
CA GLN A 88 9.90 -1.89 -14.99
C GLN A 88 10.82 -1.32 -13.91
N HIS A 89 10.54 -1.62 -12.63
CA HIS A 89 11.24 -1.10 -11.48
C HIS A 89 11.69 -2.21 -10.52
N PRO A 90 12.65 -3.06 -10.92
CA PRO A 90 13.05 -4.24 -10.14
C PRO A 90 13.59 -3.90 -8.74
N ARG A 91 14.16 -2.70 -8.59
CA ARG A 91 14.72 -2.17 -7.32
C ARG A 91 13.71 -1.46 -6.43
N TRP A 92 12.47 -1.25 -6.88
CA TRP A 92 11.46 -0.68 -6.01
C TRP A 92 11.14 -1.63 -4.87
N LYS A 93 10.99 -1.04 -3.68
CA LYS A 93 10.55 -1.73 -2.49
C LYS A 93 9.11 -2.17 -2.65
N ASP A 94 8.75 -3.27 -1.99
CA ASP A 94 7.48 -3.96 -2.17
C ASP A 94 6.29 -3.03 -1.91
N TYR A 95 6.35 -2.27 -0.81
CA TYR A 95 5.30 -1.31 -0.46
C TYR A 95 5.05 -0.27 -1.55
N LYS A 96 6.11 0.22 -2.21
CA LYS A 96 5.98 1.23 -3.27
C LYS A 96 5.30 0.64 -4.50
N ILE A 97 5.64 -0.60 -4.87
CA ILE A 97 5.01 -1.28 -5.99
C ILE A 97 3.53 -1.56 -5.68
N LEU A 98 3.25 -2.11 -4.50
CA LEU A 98 1.88 -2.44 -4.07
C LEU A 98 1.01 -1.19 -3.97
N GLU A 99 1.52 -0.12 -3.37
CA GLU A 99 0.83 1.17 -3.25
C GLU A 99 0.54 1.79 -4.62
N THR A 100 1.55 1.86 -5.50
CA THR A 100 1.39 2.44 -6.83
C THR A 100 0.38 1.63 -7.66
N ALA A 101 0.50 0.29 -7.65
CA ALA A 101 -0.42 -0.58 -8.37
C ALA A 101 -1.85 -0.44 -7.84
N LEU A 102 -2.03 -0.50 -6.52
CA LEU A 102 -3.35 -0.44 -5.89
C LEU A 102 -4.06 0.89 -6.16
N ASN A 103 -3.35 2.01 -6.01
CA ASN A 103 -3.92 3.33 -6.28
C ASN A 103 -4.24 3.53 -7.75
N SER A 104 -3.45 2.97 -8.67
CA SER A 104 -3.77 3.07 -10.11
C SER A 104 -5.08 2.35 -10.47
N VAL A 105 -5.42 1.26 -9.79
CA VAL A 105 -6.69 0.55 -9.98
C VAL A 105 -7.84 1.31 -9.33
N LEU A 106 -7.67 1.76 -8.08
CA LEU A 106 -8.73 2.41 -7.30
C LEU A 106 -9.08 3.83 -7.75
N GLN A 107 -8.20 4.50 -8.49
CA GLN A 107 -8.43 5.86 -8.99
C GLN A 107 -8.99 5.88 -10.42
N GLY A 108 -9.18 4.72 -11.06
CA GLY A 108 -9.58 4.62 -12.45
C GLY A 108 -8.45 5.08 -13.38
N GLY A 109 -7.58 4.13 -13.74
CA GLY A 109 -6.51 4.36 -14.73
C GLY A 109 -7.04 4.78 -16.10
#